data_AF-A0A944AHT6-F1
#
_entry.id   AF-A0A944AHT6-F1
#
_cell.length_a   1.000
_cell.length_b   1.000
_cell.length_c   1.000
_cell.angle_alpha   90.00
_cell.angle_beta   90.00
_cell.angle_gamma   90.00
#
_symmetry.space_group_name_H-M   'P 1'
#
loop_
_entity.id
_entity.type
_entity.pdbx_description
1 polymer ?
#
loop_
_entity_poly.entity_id
_entity_poly.type
_entity_poly.pdbx_seq_one_letter_code
_entity_poly.pdbx_strand_id
1 'polypeptide(L)'
;MKAYIAAALAALLCLAGCNKASLETTYNKQESQIESFINSLASKSDTLRVEHTNGSHRAIVAEGEGEELGEKGNIVFYYAGYSFNGSVSNSNLFSTNRSEIAQSAGFSLSEEQAMPVMLNLGEDELVEGLRNGLKGVKGGEECYILFSGKYGFGKKAFGTIPANSALAYHVWVESVSND
;
A
#
# COMPACT_ATOMS: atom_id res chain seq x y z
N MET A 1 60.75 -36.19 2.28
CA MET A 1 60.30 -35.26 3.36
C MET A 1 59.38 -34.23 2.73
N LYS A 2 58.12 -34.17 3.19
CA LYS A 2 57.11 -33.20 2.75
C LYS A 2 57.32 -31.91 3.56
N ALA A 3 57.34 -30.75 2.91
CA ALA A 3 57.14 -29.46 3.55
C ALA A 3 55.92 -28.79 2.90
N TYR A 4 54.94 -28.51 3.74
CA TYR A 4 53.69 -27.81 3.42
C TYR A 4 53.86 -26.29 3.62
N ILE A 5 52.81 -25.54 3.25
CA ILE A 5 52.44 -24.16 3.64
C ILE A 5 52.94 -23.11 2.63
N ALA A 6 52.11 -22.29 1.96
CA ALA A 6 50.92 -21.59 2.45
C ALA A 6 49.77 -21.59 1.45
N ALA A 7 48.55 -21.87 1.94
CA ALA A 7 47.31 -21.54 1.27
C ALA A 7 46.98 -20.07 1.56
N ALA A 8 46.94 -19.24 0.52
CA ALA A 8 46.41 -17.89 0.62
C ALA A 8 44.88 -17.95 0.67
N LEU A 9 44.33 -17.92 1.88
CA LEU A 9 42.92 -17.76 2.18
C LEU A 9 42.65 -16.28 2.48
N ALA A 10 42.08 -15.53 1.53
CA ALA A 10 41.36 -14.26 1.66
C ALA A 10 41.23 -13.64 0.26
N ALA A 11 40.09 -13.19 -0.26
CA ALA A 11 38.85 -12.82 0.36
C ALA A 11 37.69 -13.06 -0.64
N LEU A 12 36.72 -13.89 -0.28
CA LEU A 12 35.38 -13.85 -0.86
C LEU A 12 34.57 -12.84 -0.05
N LEU A 13 34.82 -11.55 -0.25
CA LEU A 13 34.04 -10.49 0.39
C LEU A 13 32.80 -10.19 -0.45
N CYS A 14 31.69 -10.67 0.08
CA CYS A 14 30.27 -10.43 -0.22
C CYS A 14 29.94 -9.22 -1.13
N LEU A 15 29.77 -9.45 -2.43
CA LEU A 15 29.16 -8.48 -3.36
C LEU A 15 27.63 -8.33 -3.19
N ALA A 16 27.00 -9.13 -2.34
CA ALA A 16 25.55 -9.08 -2.09
C ALA A 16 25.13 -7.96 -1.10
N GLY A 17 26.09 -7.31 -0.40
CA GLY A 17 25.81 -6.34 0.66
C GLY A 17 25.32 -4.98 0.15
N CYS A 18 25.85 -4.48 -0.97
CA CYS A 18 25.56 -3.14 -1.47
C CYS A 18 24.10 -2.98 -1.93
N ASN A 19 23.51 -4.01 -2.54
CA ASN A 19 22.14 -3.95 -3.06
C ASN A 19 21.07 -4.10 -1.95
N LYS A 20 21.38 -4.81 -0.86
CA LYS A 20 20.46 -4.94 0.28
C LYS A 20 20.41 -3.64 1.10
N ALA A 21 21.57 -3.01 1.31
CA ALA A 21 21.65 -1.72 2.02
C ALA A 21 20.94 -0.58 1.27
N SER A 22 21.02 -0.54 -0.06
CA SER A 22 20.32 0.46 -0.87
C SER A 22 18.80 0.27 -0.85
N LEU A 23 18.32 -0.98 -0.87
CA LEU A 23 16.89 -1.29 -0.82
C LEU A 23 16.28 -0.99 0.56
N GLU A 24 16.99 -1.32 1.64
CA GLU A 24 16.56 -0.96 2.99
C GLU A 24 16.46 0.57 3.15
N THR A 25 17.46 1.31 2.66
CA THR A 25 17.43 2.77 2.65
C THR A 25 16.24 3.32 1.86
N THR A 26 15.87 2.66 0.76
CA THR A 26 14.70 3.01 -0.06
C THR A 26 13.41 2.84 0.73
N TYR A 27 13.23 1.70 1.40
CA TYR A 27 12.04 1.45 2.21
C TYR A 27 11.96 2.39 3.42
N ASN A 28 13.06 2.65 4.12
CA ASN A 28 13.07 3.62 5.23
C ASN A 28 12.65 5.02 4.77
N LYS A 29 13.12 5.46 3.59
CA LYS A 29 12.69 6.73 3.00
C LYS A 29 11.18 6.73 2.72
N GLN A 30 10.64 5.63 2.19
CA GLN A 30 9.21 5.50 1.93
C GLN A 30 8.39 5.58 3.23
N GLU A 31 8.80 4.88 4.29
CA GLU A 31 8.14 4.95 5.59
C GLU A 31 8.14 6.38 6.16
N SER A 32 9.27 7.10 6.10
CA SER A 32 9.31 8.51 6.52
C SER A 32 8.40 9.42 5.70
N GLN A 33 8.23 9.14 4.40
CA GLN A 33 7.29 9.87 3.55
C GLN A 33 5.83 9.56 3.90
N ILE A 34 5.52 8.30 4.25
CA ILE A 34 4.19 7.87 4.71
C ILE A 34 3.85 8.58 6.02
N GLU A 35 4.74 8.55 7.01
CA GLU A 35 4.56 9.25 8.29
C GLU A 35 4.33 10.75 8.09
N SER A 36 5.12 11.39 7.23
CA SER A 36 4.97 12.82 6.92
C SER A 36 3.60 13.12 6.30
N PHE A 37 3.11 12.25 5.42
CA PHE A 37 1.79 12.40 4.81
C PHE A 37 0.67 12.20 5.84
N ILE A 38 0.74 11.16 6.67
CA ILE A 38 -0.25 10.91 7.74
C ILE A 38 -0.30 12.10 8.71
N ASN A 39 0.85 12.64 9.12
CA ASN A 39 0.92 13.84 9.95
C ASN A 39 0.28 15.06 9.27
N SER A 40 0.40 15.17 7.94
CA SER A 40 -0.27 16.23 7.18
C SER A 40 -1.79 16.07 7.16
N LEU A 41 -2.32 14.84 7.22
CA LEU A 41 -3.76 14.58 7.38
C LEU A 41 -4.24 14.96 8.78
N ALA A 42 -3.44 14.67 9.82
CA ALA A 42 -3.77 14.96 11.20
C ALA A 42 -3.97 16.47 11.43
N SER A 43 -3.22 17.30 10.72
CA SER A 43 -3.37 18.77 10.77
C SER A 43 -4.70 19.29 10.20
N LYS A 44 -5.47 18.43 9.50
CA LYS A 44 -6.71 18.79 8.81
C LYS A 44 -7.95 18.14 9.40
N SER A 45 -7.80 17.17 10.31
CA SER A 45 -8.93 16.43 10.88
C SER A 45 -8.63 16.05 12.33
N ASP A 46 -9.48 16.54 13.24
CA ASP A 46 -9.46 16.17 14.65
C ASP A 46 -9.94 14.72 14.89
N THR A 47 -10.54 14.09 13.89
CA THR A 47 -11.05 12.72 13.96
C THR A 47 -10.13 11.70 13.31
N LEU A 48 -8.93 12.10 12.84
CA LEU A 48 -7.98 11.17 12.25
C LEU A 48 -7.58 10.09 13.27
N ARG A 49 -7.77 8.82 12.89
CA ARG A 49 -7.23 7.67 13.59
C ARG A 49 -6.28 6.90 12.69
N VAL A 50 -5.22 6.34 13.26
CA VAL A 50 -4.22 5.59 12.49
C VAL A 50 -4.08 4.21 13.09
N GLU A 51 -4.25 3.19 12.26
CA GLU A 51 -4.03 1.79 12.61
C GLU A 51 -2.86 1.23 11.82
N HIS A 52 -2.08 0.36 12.47
CA HIS A 52 -0.91 -0.27 11.88
C HIS A 52 -1.08 -1.78 11.91
N THR A 53 -1.08 -2.40 10.74
CA THR A 53 -1.25 -3.84 10.59
C THR A 53 -0.18 -4.38 9.66
N ASN A 54 0.78 -5.15 10.19
CA ASN A 54 1.78 -5.89 9.42
C ASN A 54 2.44 -5.07 8.29
N GLY A 55 2.87 -3.84 8.59
CA GLY A 55 3.55 -2.96 7.61
C GLY A 55 2.63 -2.13 6.72
N SER A 56 1.32 -2.17 6.97
CA SER A 56 0.34 -1.25 6.40
C SER A 56 -0.09 -0.22 7.42
N HIS A 57 -0.31 1.01 6.96
CA HIS A 57 -0.78 2.15 7.74
C HIS A 57 -2.15 2.56 7.22
N ARG A 58 -3.21 2.38 8.03
CA ARG A 58 -4.57 2.84 7.72
C ARG A 58 -4.84 4.14 8.46
N ALA A 59 -4.87 5.25 7.74
CA ALA A 59 -5.26 6.57 8.23
C ALA A 59 -6.77 6.78 7.96
N ILE A 60 -7.58 6.57 9.00
CA ILE A 60 -9.04 6.67 9.00
C ILE A 60 -9.43 8.14 9.09
N VAL A 61 -9.97 8.70 8.00
CA VAL A 61 -10.36 10.11 7.91
C VAL A 61 -11.84 10.34 8.15
N ALA A 62 -12.68 9.32 7.92
CA ALA A 62 -14.05 9.25 8.42
C ALA A 62 -14.31 7.86 9.00
N GLU A 63 -14.86 7.82 10.22
CA GLU A 63 -15.19 6.57 10.91
C GLU A 63 -16.38 5.89 10.23
N GLY A 64 -16.26 4.59 10.01
CA GLY A 64 -17.39 3.73 9.67
C GLY A 64 -18.14 3.24 10.90
N GLU A 65 -19.29 2.63 10.68
CA GLU A 65 -20.14 2.08 11.74
C GLU A 65 -20.33 0.57 11.59
N GLY A 66 -20.78 -0.07 12.67
CA GLY A 66 -21.10 -1.50 12.67
C GLY A 66 -19.90 -2.41 12.84
N GLU A 67 -20.02 -3.62 12.29
CA GLU A 67 -19.02 -4.67 12.41
C GLU A 67 -17.78 -4.39 11.57
N GLU A 68 -16.64 -4.87 12.07
CA GLU A 68 -15.36 -4.81 11.39
C GLU A 68 -15.24 -5.93 10.35
N LEU A 69 -14.61 -5.65 9.21
CA LEU A 69 -14.29 -6.66 8.21
C LEU A 69 -13.36 -7.73 8.77
N GLY A 70 -13.84 -8.96 8.84
CA GLY A 70 -13.10 -10.15 9.24
C GLY A 70 -12.15 -10.65 8.16
N GLU A 71 -11.29 -11.62 8.50
CA GLU A 71 -10.20 -12.10 7.63
C GLU A 71 -10.67 -12.75 6.32
N LYS A 72 -11.94 -13.15 6.24
CA LYS A 72 -12.57 -13.77 5.07
C LYS A 72 -13.85 -13.04 4.65
N GLY A 73 -14.09 -11.85 5.21
CA GLY A 73 -15.28 -11.09 4.94
C GLY A 73 -15.29 -10.54 3.51
N ASN A 74 -16.48 -10.18 3.07
CA ASN A 74 -16.74 -9.48 1.83
C ASN A 74 -16.79 -7.97 2.09
N ILE A 75 -16.22 -7.19 1.18
CA ILE A 75 -16.24 -5.73 1.21
C ILE A 75 -16.67 -5.18 -0.15
N VAL A 76 -17.48 -4.13 -0.10
CA VAL A 76 -17.85 -3.32 -1.26
C VAL A 76 -17.26 -1.93 -1.07
N PHE A 77 -16.43 -1.46 -2.01
CA PHE A 77 -15.74 -0.17 -1.85
C PHE A 77 -15.37 0.50 -3.17
N TYR A 78 -15.21 1.81 -3.09
CA TYR A 78 -14.54 2.61 -4.12
C TYR A 78 -13.10 2.89 -3.72
N TYR A 79 -12.23 3.14 -4.70
CA TYR A 79 -10.84 3.47 -4.43
C TYR A 79 -10.22 4.42 -5.44
N ALA A 80 -9.12 5.03 -5.03
CA ALA A 80 -8.11 5.62 -5.90
C ALA A 80 -6.72 5.16 -5.44
N GLY A 81 -5.94 4.58 -6.36
CA GLY A 81 -4.62 4.02 -6.12
C GLY A 81 -3.51 4.88 -6.71
N TYR A 82 -2.47 5.12 -5.91
CA TYR A 82 -1.37 6.02 -6.24
C TYR A 82 0.00 5.37 -6.08
N SER A 83 0.92 5.65 -7.01
CA SER A 83 2.34 5.37 -6.84
C SER A 83 2.90 6.41 -5.88
N PHE A 84 2.99 6.05 -4.61
CA PHE A 84 3.20 7.00 -3.53
C PHE A 84 4.66 7.46 -3.48
N ASN A 85 4.85 8.77 -3.48
CA ASN A 85 6.15 9.43 -3.43
C ASN A 85 6.20 10.56 -2.38
N GLY A 86 5.32 10.49 -1.36
CA GLY A 86 5.12 11.52 -0.34
C GLY A 86 3.87 12.39 -0.53
N SER A 87 3.10 12.17 -1.61
CA SER A 87 1.85 12.89 -1.87
C SER A 87 0.85 12.03 -2.64
N VAL A 88 -0.41 12.45 -2.62
CA VAL A 88 -1.52 11.90 -3.40
C VAL A 88 -2.01 12.99 -4.35
N SER A 89 -1.97 12.74 -5.65
CA SER A 89 -2.31 13.73 -6.69
C SER A 89 -2.68 13.04 -8.02
N ASN A 90 -3.19 13.82 -8.98
CA ASN A 90 -3.47 13.30 -10.32
C ASN A 90 -2.21 12.83 -11.06
N SER A 91 -1.04 13.38 -10.72
CA SER A 91 0.23 13.04 -11.38
C SER A 91 0.75 11.65 -11.05
N ASN A 92 0.31 11.08 -9.93
CA ASN A 92 0.74 9.77 -9.46
C ASN A 92 -0.41 8.78 -9.25
N LEU A 93 -1.61 9.13 -9.69
CA LEU A 93 -2.75 8.22 -9.79
C LEU A 93 -2.46 7.15 -10.85
N PHE A 94 -2.63 5.86 -10.52
CA PHE A 94 -2.50 4.77 -11.49
C PHE A 94 -3.83 4.06 -11.78
N SER A 95 -4.80 4.11 -10.87
CA SER A 95 -6.11 3.48 -11.06
C SER A 95 -7.16 4.07 -10.12
N THR A 96 -8.41 4.14 -10.55
CA THR A 96 -9.55 4.50 -9.70
C THR A 96 -10.86 4.08 -10.35
N ASN A 97 -11.87 3.76 -9.54
CA ASN A 97 -13.27 3.63 -9.97
C ASN A 97 -14.15 4.81 -9.50
N ARG A 98 -13.55 5.87 -8.92
CA ARG A 98 -14.25 7.11 -8.57
C ARG A 98 -14.30 8.03 -9.78
N SER A 99 -15.48 8.21 -10.35
CA SER A 99 -15.70 9.01 -11.56
C SER A 99 -15.16 10.44 -11.45
N GLU A 100 -15.30 11.11 -10.30
CA GLU A 100 -14.81 12.48 -10.13
C GLU A 100 -13.28 12.54 -10.13
N ILE A 101 -12.62 11.58 -9.49
CA ILE A 101 -11.16 11.49 -9.45
C ILE A 101 -10.62 11.15 -10.83
N ALA A 102 -11.22 10.16 -11.49
CA ALA A 102 -10.88 9.78 -12.86
C ALA A 102 -10.97 10.97 -13.81
N GLN A 103 -12.11 11.68 -13.81
CA GLN A 103 -12.31 12.85 -14.66
C GLN A 103 -11.27 13.93 -14.38
N SER A 104 -10.99 14.25 -13.11
CA SER A 104 -9.98 15.25 -12.76
C SER A 104 -8.57 14.88 -13.23
N ALA A 105 -8.26 13.58 -13.29
CA ALA A 105 -6.99 13.04 -13.76
C ALA A 105 -6.95 12.79 -15.27
N GLY A 106 -8.05 13.07 -15.99
CA GLY A 106 -8.15 12.82 -17.44
C GLY A 106 -8.31 11.35 -17.81
N PHE A 107 -8.74 10.50 -16.87
CA PHE A 107 -9.05 9.10 -17.13
C PHE A 107 -10.49 8.98 -17.64
N SER A 108 -10.72 8.03 -18.54
CA SER A 108 -12.07 7.64 -18.98
C SER A 108 -12.40 6.28 -18.38
N LEU A 109 -13.51 6.18 -17.67
CA LEU A 109 -14.03 4.92 -17.14
C LEU A 109 -15.25 4.50 -17.96
N SER A 110 -15.36 3.21 -18.29
CA SER A 110 -16.64 2.63 -18.66
C SER A 110 -17.58 2.59 -17.45
N GLU A 111 -18.87 2.37 -17.68
CA GLU A 111 -19.85 2.18 -16.60
C GLU A 111 -19.43 1.05 -15.65
N GLU A 112 -18.94 -0.06 -16.20
CA GLU A 112 -18.42 -1.21 -15.44
C GLU A 112 -17.18 -0.82 -14.61
N GLN A 113 -16.24 -0.04 -15.17
CA GLN A 113 -15.06 0.42 -14.44
C GLN A 113 -15.38 1.43 -13.34
N ALA A 114 -16.54 2.08 -13.41
CA ALA A 114 -17.02 3.01 -12.39
C ALA A 114 -17.85 2.31 -11.29
N MET A 115 -18.06 0.99 -11.36
CA MET A 115 -18.73 0.24 -10.30
C MET A 115 -17.82 0.05 -9.07
N PRO A 116 -18.40 -0.10 -7.86
CA PRO A 116 -17.61 -0.42 -6.68
C PRO A 116 -16.97 -1.81 -6.85
N VAL A 117 -15.79 -1.98 -6.24
CA VAL A 117 -15.13 -3.27 -6.16
C VAL A 117 -15.88 -4.12 -5.14
N MET A 118 -16.21 -5.36 -5.53
CA MET A 118 -16.65 -6.41 -4.62
C MET A 118 -15.48 -7.37 -4.41
N LEU A 119 -15.08 -7.59 -3.17
CA LEU A 119 -13.87 -8.32 -2.81
C LEU A 119 -14.12 -9.21 -1.60
N ASN A 120 -13.67 -10.47 -1.66
CA ASN A 120 -13.51 -11.33 -0.50
C ASN A 120 -12.07 -11.27 0.02
N LEU A 121 -11.89 -10.85 1.29
CA LEU A 121 -10.57 -10.66 1.88
C LEU A 121 -9.79 -11.98 2.11
N GLY A 122 -10.45 -13.13 2.06
CA GLY A 122 -9.81 -14.44 2.21
C GLY A 122 -9.40 -15.09 0.88
N GLU A 123 -10.09 -14.75 -0.21
CA GLU A 123 -10.01 -15.48 -1.48
C GLU A 123 -9.35 -14.67 -2.60
N ASP A 124 -9.63 -13.36 -2.69
CA ASP A 124 -9.15 -12.54 -3.80
C ASP A 124 -7.69 -12.14 -3.66
N GLU A 125 -6.98 -12.04 -4.79
CA GLU A 125 -5.57 -11.66 -4.82
C GLU A 125 -5.37 -10.16 -4.58
N LEU A 126 -4.57 -9.83 -3.57
CA LEU A 126 -4.20 -8.47 -3.20
C LEU A 126 -2.72 -8.43 -2.86
N VAL A 127 -2.08 -7.29 -3.10
CA VAL A 127 -0.78 -7.02 -2.47
C VAL A 127 -0.93 -6.98 -0.95
N GLU A 128 0.08 -7.47 -0.25
CA GLU A 128 0.04 -7.72 1.20
C GLU A 128 -0.37 -6.46 1.99
N GLY A 129 0.18 -5.30 1.64
CA GLY A 129 -0.13 -4.04 2.32
C GLY A 129 -1.59 -3.61 2.19
N LEU A 130 -2.22 -3.85 1.04
CA LEU A 130 -3.62 -3.53 0.84
C LEU A 130 -4.52 -4.49 1.63
N ARG A 131 -4.24 -5.80 1.60
CA ARG A 131 -4.97 -6.79 2.41
C ARG A 131 -4.88 -6.45 3.90
N ASN A 132 -3.68 -6.16 4.38
CA ASN A 132 -3.44 -5.81 5.78
C ASN A 132 -4.15 -4.52 6.19
N GLY A 133 -4.21 -3.53 5.30
CA GLY A 133 -4.92 -2.28 5.56
C GLY A 133 -6.44 -2.44 5.56
N LEU A 134 -6.99 -3.28 4.69
CA LEU A 134 -8.44 -3.53 4.62
C LEU A 134 -8.96 -4.34 5.81
N LYS A 135 -8.10 -5.12 6.49
CA LYS A 135 -8.53 -5.89 7.67
C LYS A 135 -9.07 -4.96 8.76
N GLY A 136 -10.30 -5.19 9.19
CA GLY A 136 -10.94 -4.43 10.27
C GLY A 136 -11.64 -3.13 9.84
N VAL A 137 -11.68 -2.80 8.54
CA VAL A 137 -12.45 -1.63 8.08
C VAL A 137 -13.94 -1.82 8.37
N LYS A 138 -14.66 -0.71 8.51
CA LYS A 138 -16.12 -0.71 8.74
C LYS A 138 -16.90 -0.16 7.54
N GLY A 139 -18.18 -0.52 7.46
CA GLY A 139 -19.09 0.09 6.49
C GLY A 139 -19.19 1.60 6.69
N GLY A 140 -19.07 2.37 5.61
CA GLY A 140 -19.05 3.84 5.65
C GLY A 140 -17.70 4.46 5.99
N GLU A 141 -16.65 3.67 6.26
CA GLU A 141 -15.31 4.20 6.53
C GLU A 141 -14.70 4.87 5.29
N GLU A 142 -14.06 6.01 5.49
CA GLU A 142 -13.15 6.61 4.51
C GLU A 142 -11.73 6.61 5.08
N CYS A 143 -10.78 6.02 4.36
CA CYS A 143 -9.41 5.89 4.85
C CYS A 143 -8.36 5.93 3.74
N TYR A 144 -7.13 6.26 4.13
CA TYR A 144 -5.94 6.03 3.32
C TYR A 144 -5.21 4.80 3.84
N ILE A 145 -4.91 3.85 2.95
CA ILE A 145 -4.07 2.69 3.23
C ILE A 145 -2.73 2.90 2.53
N LEU A 146 -1.65 3.03 3.32
CA LEU A 146 -0.30 3.31 2.82
C LEU A 146 0.67 2.22 3.25
N PHE A 147 1.60 1.87 2.37
CA PHE A 147 2.65 0.89 2.66
C PHE A 147 3.84 1.05 1.71
N SER A 148 5.04 0.71 2.19
CA SER A 148 6.23 0.70 1.36
C SER A 148 6.19 -0.41 0.30
N GLY A 149 7.06 -0.30 -0.70
CA GLY A 149 7.15 -1.27 -1.79
C GLY A 149 7.53 -2.69 -1.34
N LYS A 150 7.97 -2.85 -0.09
CA LYS A 150 8.16 -4.14 0.58
C LYS A 150 6.86 -4.96 0.65
N TYR A 151 5.73 -4.30 0.84
CA TYR A 151 4.39 -4.90 0.98
C TYR A 151 3.53 -4.71 -0.29
N GLY A 152 4.12 -4.16 -1.36
CA GLY A 152 3.48 -3.96 -2.67
C GLY A 152 3.91 -5.00 -3.69
N PHE A 153 4.16 -4.56 -4.94
CA PHE A 153 4.59 -5.43 -6.05
C PHE A 153 6.07 -5.89 -5.96
N GLY A 154 6.80 -5.43 -4.93
CA GLY A 154 8.18 -5.84 -4.69
C GLY A 154 9.11 -5.52 -5.85
N LYS A 155 10.05 -6.42 -6.15
CA LYS A 155 11.16 -6.17 -7.10
C LYS A 155 10.75 -6.12 -8.57
N LYS A 156 9.47 -6.30 -8.89
CA LYS A 156 8.95 -6.27 -10.26
C LYS A 156 8.11 -5.01 -10.46
N ALA A 157 8.24 -4.40 -11.62
CA ALA A 157 7.29 -3.39 -12.05
C ALA A 157 5.93 -4.05 -12.34
N PHE A 158 4.85 -3.31 -12.18
CA PHE A 158 3.49 -3.74 -12.49
C PHE A 158 2.77 -2.65 -13.28
N GLY A 159 2.53 -2.89 -14.56
CA GLY A 159 2.03 -1.85 -15.47
C GLY A 159 2.94 -0.62 -15.46
N THR A 160 2.39 0.54 -15.07
CA THR A 160 3.12 1.81 -14.93
C THR A 160 3.82 1.98 -13.59
N ILE A 161 3.60 1.09 -12.62
CA ILE A 161 4.13 1.16 -11.27
C ILE A 161 5.57 0.60 -11.26
N PRO A 162 6.59 1.40 -10.93
CA PRO A 162 7.96 0.92 -10.85
C PRO A 162 8.17 -0.13 -9.75
N ALA A 163 9.22 -0.94 -9.90
CA ALA A 163 9.63 -1.88 -8.86
C ALA A 163 9.93 -1.16 -7.54
N ASN A 164 9.56 -1.81 -6.43
CA ASN A 164 9.75 -1.36 -5.05
C ASN A 164 9.05 -0.02 -4.74
N SER A 165 8.01 0.36 -5.47
CA SER A 165 7.24 1.58 -5.21
C SER A 165 6.37 1.43 -3.97
N ALA A 166 6.38 2.44 -3.09
CA ALA A 166 5.33 2.59 -2.09
C ALA A 166 4.00 2.87 -2.78
N LEU A 167 2.91 2.42 -2.16
CA LEU A 167 1.55 2.63 -2.67
C LEU A 167 0.70 3.32 -1.62
N ALA A 168 -0.25 4.11 -2.09
CA ALA A 168 -1.33 4.65 -1.27
C ALA A 168 -2.66 4.34 -1.96
N TYR A 169 -3.64 3.91 -1.19
CA TYR A 169 -5.01 3.72 -1.63
C TYR A 169 -5.90 4.62 -0.79
N HIS A 170 -6.64 5.53 -1.43
CA HIS A 170 -7.76 6.22 -0.80
C HIS A 170 -8.99 5.34 -1.02
N VAL A 171 -9.64 4.89 0.05
CA VAL A 171 -10.71 3.91 0.04
C VAL A 171 -11.96 4.52 0.68
N TRP A 172 -13.11 4.32 0.02
CA TRP A 172 -14.43 4.63 0.55
C TRP A 172 -15.21 3.33 0.64
N VAL A 173 -15.42 2.85 1.86
CA VAL A 173 -16.11 1.60 2.12
C VAL A 173 -17.61 1.83 2.08
N GLU A 174 -18.29 1.12 1.20
CA GLU A 174 -19.75 1.15 1.12
C GLU A 174 -20.35 0.19 2.14
N SER A 175 -19.86 -1.06 2.20
CA SER A 175 -20.36 -2.07 3.13
C SER A 175 -19.36 -3.19 3.39
N VAL A 176 -19.57 -3.93 4.48
CA VAL A 176 -18.83 -5.15 4.84
C VAL A 176 -19.82 -6.25 5.25
N SER A 177 -19.48 -7.51 5.02
CA SER A 177 -20.19 -8.69 5.53
C SER A 177 -19.21 -9.81 5.90
N ASN A 178 -19.48 -10.56 6.96
CA ASN A 178 -18.63 -11.64 7.48
C ASN A 178 -19.25 -13.05 7.36
N ASP A 179 -20.25 -13.21 6.49
CA ASP A 179 -20.99 -14.46 6.30
C ASP A 179 -20.10 -15.68 5.94
#